data_AF-A0A0V8E861-F1
#
_entry.id   AF-A0A0V8E861-F1
#
_cell.length_a   1.000
_cell.length_b   1.000
_cell.length_c   1.000
_cell.angle_alpha   90.00
_cell.angle_beta   90.00
_cell.angle_gamma   90.00
#
_symmetry.space_group_name_H-M   'P 1'
#
loop_
_entity.id
_entity.type
_entity.pdbx_description
1 polymer ?
#
loop_
_entity_poly.entity_id
_entity_poly.type
_entity_poly.pdbx_seq_one_letter_code
_entity_poly.pdbx_strand_id
1 'polypeptide(L)' 'MNQLVEEKLIEKKRGLGMFVTIGAQQKVLNQRKDNFINKELLKVLDEAKKLNISQEQLIELVERGYEK' A
#
# COMPACT_ATOMS: atom_id res chain seq x y z
N MET A 1 -8.68 -21.56 2.02
CA MET A 1 -8.54 -21.17 3.44
C MET A 1 -8.80 -19.66 3.51
N ASN A 2 -9.46 -19.15 4.56
CA ASN A 2 -9.93 -17.74 4.58
C ASN A 2 -8.75 -16.80 4.81
N GLN A 3 -8.26 -16.17 3.73
CA GLN A 3 -7.07 -15.29 3.73
C GLN A 3 -7.12 -14.21 4.82
N LEU A 4 -8.28 -13.61 5.07
CA LEU A 4 -8.43 -12.57 6.09
C LEU A 4 -8.19 -13.09 7.53
N VAL A 5 -8.45 -14.38 7.78
CA VAL A 5 -8.20 -15.02 9.08
C VAL A 5 -6.71 -15.32 9.24
N GLU A 6 -6.07 -15.83 8.19
CA GLU A 6 -4.61 -16.05 8.15
C GLU A 6 -3.84 -14.74 8.31
N GLU A 7 -4.32 -13.68 7.66
CA GLU A 7 -3.78 -12.33 7.78
C GLU A 7 -4.14 -11.65 9.10
N LYS A 8 -4.83 -12.34 10.03
CA LYS A 8 -5.24 -11.80 11.33
C LYS A 8 -6.02 -10.47 11.21
N LEU A 9 -6.76 -10.27 10.13
CA LEU A 9 -7.63 -9.10 9.93
C LEU A 9 -9.02 -9.32 10.53
N ILE A 10 -9.43 -10.58 10.57
CA ILE A 10 -10.68 -11.00 11.22
C ILE A 10 -10.42 -12.20 12.14
N GLU A 11 -11.16 -12.25 13.24
CA GLU A 11 -11.18 -13.37 14.17
C GLU A 11 -12.58 -13.99 14.23
N LYS A 12 -12.64 -15.30 14.48
CA LYS A 12 -13.91 -16.01 14.64
C LYS A 12 -14.20 -16.24 16.12
N LYS A 13 -15.32 -15.72 16.62
CA LYS A 13 -15.83 -16.02 17.96
C LYS A 13 -16.85 -17.15 17.86
N ARG A 14 -16.61 -18.26 18.56
CA ARG A 14 -17.44 -19.47 18.49
C ARG A 14 -18.89 -19.14 18.86
N GLY A 15 -19.83 -19.55 18.01
CA GLY A 15 -21.27 -19.28 18.19
C GLY A 15 -21.71 -17.83 17.95
N LEU A 16 -20.79 -16.91 17.62
CA LEU A 16 -21.05 -15.46 17.56
C LEU A 16 -20.77 -14.84 16.19
N GLY A 17 -19.87 -15.43 15.39
CA GLY A 17 -19.57 -14.97 14.03
C GLY A 17 -18.12 -14.50 13.83
N MET A 18 -17.90 -13.62 12.86
CA MET A 18 -16.59 -13.03 12.54
C MET A 18 -16.51 -11.56 12.99
N PHE A 19 -15.36 -11.16 13.52
CA PHE A 19 -15.11 -9.84 14.07
C PHE A 19 -13.81 -9.28 13.51
N VAL A 20 -13.76 -7.97 13.26
CA VAL A 20 -12.53 -7.29 12.82
C VAL A 20 -11.56 -7.20 13.99
N THR A 21 -10.29 -7.52 13.76
CA THR A 21 -9.27 -7.42 14.80
C THR A 21 -8.87 -5.97 15.06
N ILE A 22 -8.45 -5.69 16.29
CA ILE A 22 -7.90 -4.38 16.66
C ILE A 22 -6.65 -4.13 15.80
N GLY A 23 -6.60 -2.98 15.13
CA GLY A 23 -5.50 -2.61 14.24
C GLY A 23 -5.58 -3.19 12.83
N ALA A 24 -6.63 -3.92 12.47
CA ALA A 24 -6.82 -4.48 11.12
C ALA A 24 -6.74 -3.40 10.02
N GLN A 25 -7.36 -2.23 10.26
CA GLN A 25 -7.31 -1.12 9.31
C GLN A 25 -5.88 -0.65 9.05
N GLN A 26 -5.09 -0.41 10.10
CA GLN A 26 -3.71 0.01 9.95
C GLN A 26 -2.87 -1.04 9.22
N LYS A 27 -3.12 -2.32 9.51
CA LYS A 27 -2.45 -3.44 8.84
C LYS A 27 -2.74 -3.45 7.34
N VAL A 28 -4.01 -3.31 6.95
CA VAL A 28 -4.41 -3.22 5.53
C VAL A 28 -3.80 -2.01 4.85
N LEU A 29 -3.79 -0.85 5.52
CA LEU A 29 -3.17 0.36 4.98
C LEU A 29 -1.68 0.16 4.73
N ASN A 30 -0.94 -0.43 5.68
CA ASN A 30 0.48 -0.71 5.50
C ASN A 30 0.73 -1.69 4.36
N GLN A 31 -0.03 -2.79 4.29
CA GLN A 31 0.05 -3.75 3.17
C GLN A 31 -0.22 -3.07 1.81
N ARG A 32 -1.17 -2.15 1.73
CA ARG A 32 -1.45 -1.40 0.51
C ARG A 32 -0.32 -0.44 0.16
N LYS A 33 0.26 0.27 1.14
CA LYS A 33 1.43 1.14 0.93
C LYS A 33 2.61 0.34 0.40
N ASP A 34 2.91 -0.81 1.00
CA ASP A 34 4.00 -1.68 0.57
C ASP A 34 3.79 -2.19 -0.86
N ASN A 35 2.56 -2.61 -1.17
CA ASN A 35 2.21 -3.02 -2.53
C ASN A 35 2.34 -1.88 -3.54
N PHE A 36 1.88 -0.69 -3.19
CA PHE A 36 1.98 0.49 -4.06
C PHE A 36 3.44 0.81 -4.37
N ILE A 37 4.30 0.87 -3.34
CA ILE A 37 5.73 1.13 -3.51
C ILE A 37 6.36 0.08 -4.44
N ASN A 38 6.14 -1.19 -4.15
CA ASN A 38 6.82 -2.28 -4.86
C ASN A 38 6.28 -2.59 -6.26
N LYS A 39 5.02 -2.24 -6.56
CA LYS A 39 4.38 -2.60 -7.84
C LYS A 39 4.12 -1.44 -8.77
N GLU A 40 3.81 -0.27 -8.22
CA GLU A 40 3.42 0.91 -9.00
C GLU A 40 4.55 1.94 -9.00
N LEU A 41 5.01 2.36 -7.83
CA LEU A 41 6.03 3.40 -7.73
C LEU A 41 7.34 2.97 -8.41
N LEU A 42 7.80 1.73 -8.21
CA LEU A 42 9.02 1.24 -8.89
C LEU A 42 8.93 1.32 -10.41
N LYS A 43 7.75 1.13 -11.02
CA LYS A 43 7.59 1.27 -12.48
C LYS A 43 7.73 2.72 -12.91
N VAL A 44 7.14 3.65 -12.16
CA VAL A 44 7.28 5.08 -12.39
C VAL A 44 8.74 5.52 -12.28
N LEU A 45 9.47 5.01 -11.28
CA LEU A 45 10.89 5.30 -11.12
C LEU A 45 11.72 4.79 -12.31
N ASP A 46 11.42 3.60 -12.83
CA ASP A 46 12.11 3.04 -13.99
C ASP A 46 11.84 3.85 -15.26
N GLU A 47 10.59 4.27 -15.48
CA GLU A 47 10.22 5.16 -16.59
C GLU A 47 10.89 6.53 -16.47
N ALA A 48 10.92 7.12 -15.28
CA ALA A 48 11.59 8.38 -15.01
C ALA A 48 13.09 8.31 -15.38
N LYS A 49 13.76 7.20 -15.00
CA LYS A 49 15.16 6.95 -15.38
C LYS A 49 15.35 6.84 -16.88
N LYS A 50 14.46 6.14 -17.60
CA LYS A 50 14.51 6.02 -19.07
C LYS A 50 14.36 7.37 -19.78
N LEU A 51 13.62 8.29 -19.16
CA LEU A 51 13.42 9.65 -19.65
C LEU A 51 14.53 10.62 -19.21
N ASN A 52 15.60 10.14 -18.57
CA ASN A 52 16.66 10.96 -17.97
C ASN A 52 16.13 12.01 -16.97
N ILE A 53 15.03 11.71 -16.28
CA ILE A 53 14.54 12.52 -15.18
C ILE A 53 15.38 12.20 -13.95
N SER A 54 16.07 13.22 -13.43
CA SER A 54 16.84 13.10 -12.18
C SER A 54 15.91 12.89 -10.98
N GLN A 55 16.46 12.40 -9.88
CA GLN A 55 15.70 12.21 -8.65
C GLN A 55 15.12 13.53 -8.14
N GLU A 56 15.90 14.61 -8.20
CA GLU A 56 15.50 15.95 -7.78
C GLU A 56 14.31 16.45 -8.60
N GLN A 57 14.38 16.33 -9.93
CA GLN A 57 13.28 16.70 -10.82
C GLN A 57 12.03 15.84 -10.58
N LEU A 58 12.19 14.55 -10.30
CA LEU A 58 11.06 13.69 -10.01
C LEU A 58 10.36 14.09 -8.71
N ILE A 59 11.11 14.45 -7.67
CA ILE A 59 10.56 14.95 -6.40
C ILE A 59 9.75 16.23 -6.66
N GLU A 60 10.31 17.19 -7.40
CA GLU A 60 9.61 18.44 -7.75
C GLU A 60 8.30 18.19 -8.53
N LEU A 61 8.33 17.24 -9.49
CA LEU A 61 7.13 16.84 -10.24
C LEU A 61 6.07 16.20 -9.34
N VAL A 62 6.48 15.36 -8.40
CA VAL A 62 5.57 14.74 -7.43
C VAL A 62 4.97 15.79 -6.51
N GLU A 63 5.78 16.68 -5.93
CA GLU A 63 5.29 17.77 -5.06
C GLU A 63 4.26 18.64 -5.78
N ARG A 64 4.55 19.06 -7.00
CA ARG A 64 3.61 19.84 -7.83
C ARG A 64 2.32 19.08 -8.15
N GLY A 65 2.40 17.77 -8.33
CA GLY A 65 1.25 16.90 -8.61
C GLY A 65 0.43 16.55 -7.37
N TYR A 66 1.04 16.54 -6.19
CA TYR A 66 0.44 16.09 -4.93
C TYR A 66 -0.46 17.14 -4.27
N GLU A 67 -0.24 18.43 -4.57
CA GLU A 67 -1.08 19.54 -4.08
C GLU A 67 -2.32 19.81 -4.93
N LYS A 68 -2.51 19.09 -6.05
CA LYS A 68 -3.70 19.16 -6.91
C LYS A 68 -4.77 18.17 -6.50
#